data_AF-A0A0U3E0R2-F1
#
_entry.id   AF-A0A0U3E0R2-F1
#
_cell.length_a   1.000
_cell.length_b   1.000
_cell.length_c   1.000
_cell.angle_alpha   90.00
_cell.angle_beta   90.00
_cell.angle_gamma   90.00
#
_symmetry.space_group_name_H-M   'P 1'
#
loop_
_entity.id
_entity.type
_entity.pdbx_description
1 polymer ?
#
loop_
_entity_poly.entity_id
_entity_poly.type
_entity_poly.pdbx_seq_one_letter_code
_entity_poly.pdbx_strand_id
1 'polypeptide(L)'
;MLVAGIDPAAVRPSTLCLFGSLNLTLKGDLETLLRVAVGMGASVIAIDSPLQLPNGPMRDVDRKARKLGLKVLPPGWRGMRKLVERVLEALDETKVRVIETFPRGVGNYLNWIREMDNDEIDACLCAIAAWAYLRRNHFEVKAEDGVIVVTEEVLKKSVPPRKLSL
;
A
#
# COMPACT_ATOMS: atom_id res chain seq x y z
N MET A 1 0.43 15.04 13.24
CA MET A 1 0.31 13.60 12.95
C MET A 1 0.97 13.37 11.61
N LEU A 2 1.85 12.38 11.55
CA LEU A 2 2.59 12.03 10.34
C LEU A 2 2.29 10.57 9.99
N VAL A 3 2.06 10.30 8.71
CA VAL A 3 1.95 8.94 8.18
C VAL A 3 2.87 8.79 6.98
N ALA A 4 3.14 7.54 6.60
CA ALA A 4 3.93 7.22 5.44
C ALA A 4 3.19 6.28 4.49
N GLY A 5 3.46 6.44 3.20
CA GLY A 5 3.09 5.51 2.15
C GLY A 5 4.31 5.12 1.35
N ILE A 6 4.42 3.84 1.01
CA ILE A 6 5.53 3.32 0.23
C ILE A 6 4.99 2.56 -0.98
N ASP A 7 5.47 2.94 -2.17
CA ASP A 7 5.41 2.14 -3.39
C ASP A 7 6.75 1.39 -3.53
N PRO A 8 6.82 0.11 -3.12
CA PRO A 8 8.04 -0.66 -3.23
C PRO A 8 8.24 -1.14 -4.67
N ALA A 9 9.50 -1.22 -5.09
CA ALA A 9 9.87 -1.82 -6.36
C ALA A 9 10.77 -3.05 -6.17
N ALA A 10 10.77 -3.99 -7.11
CA ALA A 10 11.59 -5.21 -6.99
C ALA A 10 13.07 -5.00 -7.37
N VAL A 11 13.35 -4.01 -8.23
CA VAL A 11 14.67 -3.81 -8.86
C VAL A 11 15.07 -2.33 -8.88
N ARG A 12 14.14 -1.44 -9.24
CA ARG A 12 14.37 0.01 -9.23
C ARG A 12 14.24 0.60 -7.82
N PRO A 13 14.60 1.87 -7.60
CA PRO A 13 14.33 2.56 -6.36
C PRO A 13 12.84 2.50 -5.99
N SER A 14 12.55 2.33 -4.71
CA SER A 14 11.20 2.45 -4.16
C SER A 14 10.89 3.92 -3.89
N THR A 15 9.63 4.24 -3.68
CA THR A 15 9.20 5.62 -3.40
C THR A 15 8.48 5.70 -2.07
N LEU A 16 8.84 6.69 -1.26
CA LEU A 16 8.21 7.05 0.00
C LEU A 16 7.45 8.37 -0.18
N CYS A 17 6.27 8.46 0.42
CA CYS A 17 5.56 9.71 0.64
C CYS A 17 5.28 9.87 2.14
N LEU A 18 5.76 10.96 2.73
CA LEU A 18 5.38 11.41 4.06
C LEU A 18 4.22 12.40 3.92
N PHE A 19 3.19 12.26 4.77
CA PHE A 19 1.99 13.08 4.70
C PHE A 19 1.48 13.50 6.09
N GLY A 20 1.10 14.78 6.22
CA GLY A 20 0.49 15.34 7.43
C GLY A 20 1.24 16.59 7.91
N SER A 21 1.99 16.47 9.01
CA SER A 21 2.82 17.58 9.51
C SER A 21 4.06 17.87 8.65
N LEU A 22 4.43 16.95 7.77
CA LEU A 22 5.44 17.13 6.73
C LEU A 22 4.92 16.42 5.47
N ASN A 23 5.05 17.09 4.32
CA ASN A 23 4.68 16.54 3.02
C ASN A 23 5.94 16.48 2.16
N LEU A 24 6.44 15.27 1.89
CA LEU A 24 7.69 15.04 1.17
C LEU A 24 7.65 13.70 0.45
N THR A 25 8.14 13.65 -0.78
CA THR A 25 8.45 12.40 -1.50
C THR A 25 9.95 12.16 -1.56
N LEU A 26 10.35 10.90 -1.45
CA LEU A 26 11.74 10.46 -1.57
C LEU A 26 11.80 9.17 -2.38
N LYS A 27 12.80 9.04 -3.25
CA LYS A 27 13.13 7.80 -3.95
C LYS A 27 14.43 7.23 -3.43
N GLY A 28 14.48 5.92 -3.22
CA GLY A 28 15.67 5.29 -2.66
C GLY A 28 15.52 3.81 -2.41
N ASP A 29 16.46 3.27 -1.63
CA ASP A 29 16.37 1.90 -1.14
C ASP A 29 15.26 1.75 -0.09
N LEU A 30 14.50 0.66 -0.16
CA LEU A 30 13.33 0.39 0.68
C LEU A 30 13.65 0.45 2.17
N GLU A 31 14.75 -0.15 2.60
CA GLU A 31 15.14 -0.20 4.00
C GLU A 31 15.46 1.21 4.52
N THR A 32 16.18 1.99 3.72
CA THR A 32 16.48 3.39 4.03
C THR A 32 15.21 4.22 4.13
N LEU A 33 14.26 4.03 3.21
CA LEU A 33 12.98 4.75 3.24
C LEU A 33 12.13 4.39 4.45
N LEU A 34 12.11 3.12 4.87
CA LEU A 34 11.46 2.68 6.11
C LEU A 34 12.11 3.33 7.34
N ARG A 35 13.45 3.34 7.42
CA ARG A 35 14.20 4.02 8.49
C ARG A 35 13.89 5.51 8.53
N VAL A 36 13.80 6.19 7.37
CA VAL A 36 13.38 7.59 7.28
C VAL A 36 11.96 7.78 7.81
N ALA A 37 10.99 6.97 7.37
CA ALA A 37 9.61 7.08 7.83
C ALA A 37 9.48 6.91 9.36
N VAL A 38 10.18 5.91 9.92
CA VAL A 38 10.24 5.67 11.37
C VAL A 38 10.92 6.83 12.10
N GLY A 39 12.09 7.28 11.62
CA GLY A 39 12.88 8.35 12.22
C GLY A 39 12.15 9.71 12.22
N MET A 40 11.33 9.97 11.21
CA MET A 40 10.48 11.16 11.12
C MET A 40 9.23 11.06 12.01
N GLY A 41 8.99 9.92 12.66
CA GLY A 41 7.86 9.71 13.57
C GLY A 41 6.54 9.40 12.88
N ALA A 42 6.56 8.74 11.72
CA ALA A 42 5.35 8.24 11.10
C ALA A 42 4.62 7.27 12.06
N SER A 43 3.32 7.46 12.26
CA SER A 43 2.53 6.63 13.19
C SER A 43 2.05 5.32 12.55
N VAL A 44 1.86 5.32 11.22
CA VAL A 44 1.49 4.17 10.40
C VAL A 44 2.20 4.30 9.06
N ILE A 45 2.69 3.17 8.53
CA ILE A 45 3.22 3.05 7.18
C ILE A 45 2.30 2.14 6.37
N ALA A 46 1.76 2.62 5.26
CA ALA A 46 1.07 1.77 4.30
C ALA A 46 2.00 1.40 3.15
N ILE A 47 2.00 0.14 2.73
CA ILE A 47 2.87 -0.38 1.65
C ILE A 47 2.00 -0.98 0.55
N ASP A 48 2.25 -0.64 -0.72
CA ASP A 48 1.66 -1.31 -1.90
C ASP A 48 2.35 -2.65 -2.15
N SER A 49 2.18 -3.59 -1.20
CA SER A 49 2.71 -4.94 -1.31
C SER A 49 2.03 -5.89 -0.34
N PRO A 50 1.83 -7.16 -0.75
CA PRO A 50 1.54 -8.24 0.17
C PRO A 50 2.50 -8.28 1.36
N LEU A 51 1.97 -8.29 2.57
CA LEU A 51 2.76 -8.45 3.80
C LEU A 51 2.91 -9.92 4.24
N GLN A 52 2.64 -10.86 3.32
CA GLN A 52 2.81 -12.28 3.54
C GLN A 52 2.95 -13.01 2.19
N LEU A 53 3.80 -14.02 2.14
CA LEU A 53 3.89 -14.92 0.99
C LEU A 53 2.70 -15.90 0.93
N PRO A 54 2.18 -16.22 -0.26
CA PRO A 54 1.10 -17.17 -0.41
C PRO A 54 1.61 -18.62 -0.33
N ASN A 55 0.76 -19.51 0.17
CA ASN A 55 0.86 -20.95 -0.08
C ASN A 55 0.25 -21.28 -1.46
N GLY A 56 1.03 -21.06 -2.53
CA GLY A 56 0.61 -21.24 -3.92
C GLY A 56 0.54 -19.92 -4.70
N PRO A 57 -0.41 -19.75 -5.65
CA PRO A 57 -0.44 -18.55 -6.51
C PRO A 57 -1.00 -17.30 -5.81
N MET A 58 -1.94 -17.46 -4.87
CA MET A 58 -2.65 -16.36 -4.19
C MET A 58 -2.99 -16.71 -2.75
N ARG A 59 -3.12 -15.68 -1.91
CA ARG A 59 -3.74 -15.72 -0.59
C ARG A 59 -5.26 -15.68 -0.69
N ASP A 60 -5.95 -16.09 0.36
CA ASP A 60 -7.40 -15.97 0.47
C ASP A 60 -7.85 -14.52 0.52
N VAL A 61 -7.05 -13.64 1.13
CA VAL A 61 -7.32 -12.20 1.09
C VAL A 61 -7.30 -11.65 -0.35
N ASP A 62 -6.38 -12.12 -1.19
CA ASP A 62 -6.29 -11.70 -2.59
C ASP A 62 -7.48 -12.21 -3.41
N ARG A 63 -7.89 -13.47 -3.18
CA ARG A 63 -9.07 -14.07 -3.81
C ARG A 63 -10.32 -13.27 -3.45
N LYS A 64 -10.47 -12.90 -2.17
CA LYS A 64 -11.58 -12.10 -1.67
C LYS A 64 -11.58 -10.70 -2.27
N ALA A 65 -10.42 -10.04 -2.33
CA ALA A 65 -10.25 -8.74 -2.98
C ALA A 65 -10.69 -8.77 -4.46
N ARG A 66 -10.27 -9.79 -5.22
CA ARG A 66 -10.69 -9.98 -6.62
C ARG A 66 -12.18 -10.25 -6.76
N LYS A 67 -12.79 -11.01 -5.85
CA LYS A 67 -14.25 -11.22 -5.83
C LYS A 67 -15.02 -9.91 -5.63
N LEU A 68 -14.47 -8.96 -4.87
CA LEU A 68 -15.05 -7.62 -4.72
C LEU A 68 -14.89 -6.77 -5.98
N GLY A 69 -13.81 -6.97 -6.74
CA GLY A 69 -13.53 -6.23 -7.98
C GLY A 69 -12.16 -5.56 -7.99
N LEU A 70 -11.40 -5.66 -6.89
CA LEU A 70 -10.04 -5.16 -6.80
C LEU A 70 -9.12 -6.00 -7.71
N LYS A 71 -8.39 -5.32 -8.59
CA LYS A 71 -7.52 -5.96 -9.59
C LYS A 71 -6.12 -6.26 -9.02
N VAL A 72 -6.06 -6.88 -7.85
CA VAL A 72 -4.80 -7.27 -7.21
C VAL A 72 -4.09 -8.38 -8.02
N LEU A 73 -2.77 -8.26 -8.11
CA LEU A 73 -1.92 -9.25 -8.79
C LEU A 73 -1.65 -10.45 -7.87
N PRO A 74 -1.51 -11.67 -8.41
CA PRO A 74 -1.17 -12.84 -7.61
C PRO A 74 0.23 -12.72 -6.96
N PRO A 75 0.35 -12.78 -5.62
CA PRO A 75 1.66 -12.68 -4.95
C PRO A 75 2.62 -13.82 -5.28
N GLY A 76 2.11 -14.97 -5.72
CA GLY A 76 2.93 -16.12 -6.11
C GLY A 76 3.62 -15.99 -7.46
N TRP A 77 3.30 -14.96 -8.27
CA TRP A 77 3.99 -14.70 -9.53
C TRP A 77 5.45 -14.31 -9.27
N ARG A 78 6.39 -14.88 -10.03
CA ARG A 78 7.85 -14.74 -9.79
C ARG A 78 8.31 -13.30 -9.50
N GLY A 79 7.82 -12.32 -10.29
CA GLY A 79 8.17 -10.92 -10.10
C GLY A 79 7.60 -10.31 -8.81
N MET A 80 6.34 -10.60 -8.50
CA MET A 80 5.68 -10.12 -7.29
C MET A 80 6.26 -10.81 -6.05
N ARG A 81 6.55 -12.11 -6.13
CA ARG A 81 7.17 -12.89 -5.05
C ARG A 81 8.48 -12.27 -4.59
N LYS A 82 9.35 -11.90 -5.54
CA LYS A 82 10.62 -11.22 -5.25
C LYS A 82 10.41 -9.88 -4.53
N LEU A 83 9.39 -9.12 -4.94
CA LEU A 83 9.04 -7.85 -4.29
C LEU A 83 8.57 -8.09 -2.85
N VAL A 84 7.71 -9.08 -2.64
CA VAL A 84 7.19 -9.44 -1.31
C VAL A 84 8.31 -9.92 -0.40
N GLU A 85 9.20 -10.78 -0.88
CA GLU A 85 10.39 -11.23 -0.13
C GLU A 85 11.24 -10.02 0.32
N ARG A 86 11.56 -9.09 -0.60
CA ARG A 86 12.28 -7.85 -0.26
C ARG A 86 11.56 -7.00 0.80
N VAL A 87 10.24 -6.89 0.70
CA VAL A 87 9.44 -6.13 1.68
C VAL A 87 9.51 -6.79 3.06
N LEU A 88 9.35 -8.11 3.13
CA LEU A 88 9.40 -8.83 4.40
C LEU A 88 10.78 -8.74 5.06
N GLU A 89 11.85 -8.87 4.29
CA GLU A 89 13.23 -8.67 4.77
C GLU A 89 13.43 -7.26 5.35
N ALA A 90 12.94 -6.22 4.66
CA ALA A 90 13.09 -4.83 5.12
C ALA A 90 12.22 -4.49 6.36
N LEU A 91 11.17 -5.26 6.61
CA LEU A 91 10.24 -5.03 7.72
C LEU A 91 10.65 -5.68 9.04
N ASP A 92 11.57 -6.65 9.03
CA ASP A 92 11.96 -7.41 10.23
C ASP A 92 12.50 -6.50 11.37
N GLU A 93 13.11 -5.37 11.01
CA GLU A 93 13.63 -4.37 11.97
C GLU A 93 12.63 -3.25 12.33
N THR A 94 11.44 -3.25 11.74
CA THR A 94 10.52 -2.10 11.77
C THR A 94 9.58 -2.15 12.98
N LYS A 95 9.74 -1.20 13.93
CA LYS A 95 8.91 -1.13 15.16
C LYS A 95 7.60 -0.32 15.01
N VAL A 96 7.27 0.14 13.81
CA VAL A 96 6.04 0.91 13.55
C VAL A 96 4.96 0.02 12.97
N ARG A 97 3.69 0.41 13.15
CA ARG A 97 2.57 -0.27 12.52
C ARG A 97 2.65 -0.15 11.01
N VAL A 98 2.79 -1.29 10.35
CA VAL A 98 2.75 -1.40 8.89
C VAL A 98 1.43 -2.04 8.46
N ILE A 99 0.82 -1.49 7.42
CA ILE A 99 -0.41 -2.02 6.82
C ILE A 99 -0.21 -2.26 5.33
N GLU A 100 -0.84 -3.32 4.83
CA GLU A 100 -0.92 -3.59 3.40
C GLU A 100 -2.01 -2.72 2.79
N THR A 101 -1.73 -2.14 1.63
CA THR A 101 -2.71 -1.39 0.84
C THR A 101 -2.61 -1.77 -0.63
N PHE A 102 -3.62 -1.36 -1.40
CA PHE A 102 -3.63 -1.44 -2.85
C PHE A 102 -4.16 -0.11 -3.40
N PRO A 103 -3.27 0.84 -3.75
CA PRO A 103 -3.67 2.18 -4.24
C PRO A 103 -4.19 2.16 -5.68
N ARG A 104 -3.94 1.07 -6.42
CA ARG A 104 -4.23 0.99 -7.86
C ARG A 104 -5.73 1.19 -8.14
N GLY A 105 -6.02 2.09 -9.08
CA GLY A 105 -7.37 2.52 -9.45
C GLY A 105 -7.71 3.97 -9.08
N VAL A 106 -6.86 4.62 -8.27
CA VAL A 106 -7.06 6.01 -7.82
C VAL A 106 -6.10 7.00 -8.50
N GLY A 107 -5.02 6.54 -9.15
CA GLY A 107 -3.97 7.38 -9.77
C GLY A 107 -4.46 8.57 -10.62
N ASN A 108 -5.61 8.44 -11.29
CA ASN A 108 -6.20 9.52 -12.06
C ASN A 108 -6.61 10.77 -11.24
N TYR A 109 -6.70 10.70 -9.90
CA TYR A 109 -7.06 11.87 -9.06
C TYR A 109 -5.87 12.75 -8.69
N LEU A 110 -4.66 12.19 -8.62
CA LEU A 110 -3.45 12.94 -8.27
C LEU A 110 -2.66 13.40 -9.50
N ASN A 111 -3.09 13.04 -10.71
CA ASN A 111 -2.63 13.64 -11.98
C ASN A 111 -2.80 15.18 -12.04
N TRP A 112 -3.41 15.79 -11.01
CA TRP A 112 -3.50 17.24 -10.84
C TRP A 112 -2.20 17.83 -10.31
N ILE A 113 -1.31 17.02 -9.72
CA ILE A 113 0.05 17.41 -9.35
C ILE A 113 0.94 17.16 -10.56
N ARG A 114 0.98 18.14 -11.48
CA ARG A 114 1.65 18.06 -12.80
C ARG A 114 3.13 17.69 -12.77
N GLU A 115 3.76 17.72 -11.60
CA GLU A 115 5.20 17.54 -11.41
C GLU A 115 5.60 16.17 -10.83
N MET A 116 4.63 15.38 -10.35
CA MET A 116 4.91 14.06 -9.76
C MET A 116 4.81 12.96 -10.80
N ASP A 117 5.68 11.95 -10.70
CA ASP A 117 5.54 10.74 -11.49
C ASP A 117 4.63 9.69 -10.84
N ASN A 118 4.34 8.61 -11.58
CA ASN A 118 3.39 7.59 -11.15
C ASN A 118 3.79 6.92 -9.82
N ASP A 119 5.09 6.72 -9.57
CA ASP A 119 5.54 6.06 -8.34
C ASP A 119 5.36 6.97 -7.12
N GLU A 120 5.56 8.28 -7.30
CA GLU A 120 5.30 9.27 -6.27
C GLU A 120 3.80 9.39 -5.99
N ILE A 121 2.98 9.36 -7.03
CA ILE A 121 1.53 9.32 -6.91
C ILE A 121 1.09 8.07 -6.13
N ASP A 122 1.58 6.89 -6.50
CA ASP A 122 1.23 5.63 -5.84
C ASP A 122 1.69 5.60 -4.38
N ALA A 123 2.90 6.10 -4.08
CA ALA A 123 3.37 6.25 -2.70
C ALA A 123 2.49 7.22 -1.89
N CYS A 124 2.06 8.34 -2.47
CA CYS A 124 1.16 9.26 -1.76
C CYS A 124 -0.26 8.71 -1.60
N LEU A 125 -0.76 7.92 -2.55
CA LEU A 125 -2.01 7.17 -2.37
C LEU A 125 -1.90 6.16 -1.22
N CYS A 126 -0.74 5.51 -1.06
CA CYS A 126 -0.47 4.68 0.12
C CYS A 126 -0.52 5.53 1.40
N ALA A 127 0.10 6.72 1.41
CA ALA A 127 0.11 7.59 2.58
C ALA A 127 -1.32 8.03 2.96
N ILE A 128 -2.16 8.32 1.96
CA ILE A 128 -3.59 8.59 2.16
C ILE A 128 -4.31 7.37 2.75
N ALA A 129 -3.98 6.15 2.34
CA ALA A 129 -4.53 4.93 2.95
C ALA A 129 -4.13 4.79 4.42
N ALA A 130 -2.86 5.07 4.78
CA ALA A 130 -2.41 5.10 6.18
C ALA A 130 -3.16 6.16 7.01
N TRP A 131 -3.38 7.34 6.43
CA TRP A 131 -4.13 8.41 7.06
C TRP A 131 -5.61 8.06 7.29
N ALA A 132 -6.24 7.47 6.28
CA ALA A 132 -7.61 6.97 6.34
C ALA A 132 -7.77 5.88 7.41
N TYR A 133 -6.81 4.95 7.47
CA TYR A 133 -6.74 3.89 8.48
C TYR A 133 -6.73 4.46 9.91
N LEU A 134 -5.86 5.45 10.18
CA LEU A 134 -5.81 6.09 11.50
C LEU A 134 -7.12 6.77 11.90
N ARG A 135 -7.86 7.29 10.92
CA ARG A 135 -9.14 7.96 11.12
C ARG A 135 -10.33 7.00 11.10
N ARG A 136 -10.10 5.70 10.93
CA ARG A 136 -11.14 4.68 10.76
C ARG A 136 -12.09 4.99 9.58
N ASN A 137 -11.58 5.68 8.57
CA ASN A 137 -12.30 6.02 7.34
C ASN A 137 -11.79 5.17 6.16
N HIS A 138 -11.80 3.87 6.35
CA HIS A 138 -11.23 2.89 5.43
C HIS A 138 -12.08 1.63 5.43
N PHE A 139 -11.78 0.75 4.49
CA PHE A 139 -12.35 -0.58 4.43
C PHE A 139 -11.23 -1.62 4.48
N GLU A 140 -11.54 -2.78 5.03
CA GLU A 140 -10.60 -3.86 5.22
C GLU A 140 -11.12 -5.11 4.52
N VAL A 141 -10.37 -5.58 3.52
CA VAL A 141 -10.58 -6.93 2.99
C VAL A 141 -9.80 -7.87 3.89
N LYS A 142 -10.50 -8.69 4.68
CA LYS A 142 -9.90 -9.64 5.63
C LYS A 142 -10.08 -11.09 5.21
N ALA A 143 -9.03 -11.87 5.36
CA ALA A 143 -9.05 -13.33 5.41
C ALA A 143 -8.10 -13.82 6.51
N GLU A 144 -7.97 -15.14 6.68
CA GLU A 144 -7.07 -15.73 7.68
C GLU A 144 -5.59 -15.41 7.41
N ASP A 145 -5.23 -15.20 6.15
CA ASP A 145 -3.85 -15.00 5.67
C ASP A 145 -3.53 -13.55 5.25
N GLY A 146 -4.33 -12.58 5.71
CA GLY A 146 -3.99 -11.17 5.55
C GLY A 146 -5.16 -10.19 5.63
N VAL A 147 -4.79 -8.92 5.65
CA VAL A 147 -5.71 -7.77 5.62
C VAL A 147 -5.22 -6.76 4.61
N ILE A 148 -6.06 -6.38 3.65
CA ILE A 148 -5.79 -5.29 2.71
C ILE A 148 -6.64 -4.10 3.11
N VAL A 149 -5.97 -2.99 3.43
CA VAL A 149 -6.63 -1.70 3.70
C VAL A 149 -6.86 -0.99 2.36
N VAL A 150 -8.08 -0.52 2.15
CA VAL A 150 -8.44 0.26 0.96
C VAL A 150 -9.23 1.50 1.36
N THR A 151 -9.02 2.59 0.63
CA THR A 151 -9.82 3.81 0.84
C THR A 151 -11.19 3.64 0.20
N GLU A 152 -12.16 4.43 0.67
CA GLU A 152 -13.51 4.46 0.08
C GLU A 152 -13.47 4.77 -1.42
N GLU A 153 -12.55 5.63 -1.84
CA GLU A 153 -12.38 6.02 -3.25
C GLU A 153 -11.89 4.85 -4.13
N VAL A 154 -10.93 4.04 -3.64
CA VAL A 154 -10.50 2.80 -4.32
C VAL A 154 -11.70 1.89 -4.52
N LEU A 155 -12.53 1.73 -3.48
CA LEU A 155 -13.69 0.84 -3.53
C LEU A 155 -14.76 1.33 -4.49
N LYS A 156 -15.17 2.60 -4.44
CA LYS A 156 -16.19 3.17 -5.32
C LYS A 156 -15.86 2.97 -6.81
N LYS A 157 -14.57 3.05 -7.16
CA LYS A 157 -14.11 2.84 -8.54
C LYS A 157 -13.97 1.37 -8.93
N SER A 158 -13.51 0.53 -8.01
CA SER A 158 -13.11 -0.84 -8.33
C SER A 158 -14.22 -1.86 -8.08
N VAL A 159 -15.14 -1.55 -7.17
CA VAL A 159 -16.23 -2.43 -6.74
C VAL A 159 -17.53 -1.99 -7.40
N PRO A 160 -18.20 -2.87 -8.18
CA PRO A 160 -19.50 -2.56 -8.76
C PRO A 160 -20.52 -2.16 -7.67
N PRO A 161 -21.41 -1.18 -7.92
CA PRO A 161 -22.41 -0.72 -6.93
C PRO A 161 -23.19 -1.84 -6.24
N ARG A 162 -23.58 -2.89 -6.99
CA ARG A 162 -24.28 -4.07 -6.48
C ARG A 162 -23.53 -4.92 -5.44
N LYS A 163 -22.23 -4.66 -5.22
CA LYS A 163 -21.36 -5.35 -4.25
C LYS A 163 -20.94 -4.46 -3.07
N LEU A 164 -21.35 -3.19 -3.06
CA LEU A 164 -21.03 -2.21 -2.00
C LEU A 164 -22.03 -2.24 -0.83
N SER A 165 -23.16 -2.96 -0.96
CA SER A 165 -24.07 -3.26 0.14
C SER A 165 -23.53 -4.42 0.97
N LEU A 166 -22.57 -4.12 1.86
CA LEU A 166 -22.09 -4.99 2.93
C LEU A 166 -22.56 -4.44 4.28
#